data_AF-A0A2E6DEB5-F1
#
_entry.id   AF-A0A2E6DEB5-F1
#
_cell.length_a   1.000
_cell.length_b   1.000
_cell.length_c   1.000
_cell.angle_alpha   90.00
_cell.angle_beta   90.00
_cell.angle_gamma   90.00
#
_symmetry.space_group_name_H-M   'P 1'
#
loop_
_entity.id
_entity.type
_entity.pdbx_description
1 polymer ?
#
loop_
_entity_poly.entity_id
_entity_poly.type
_entity_poly.pdbx_seq_one_letter_code
_entity_poly.pdbx_strand_id
1 'polypeptide(L)' 'MIEKWGLNTDLFGKKVAITRGPDITTGTAMRLDESGRLVLRRDDGHEETFDSGEVTLRMST' A
#
# COMPACT_ATOMS: atom_id res chain seq x y z
N MET A 1 18.21 -3.69 5.50
CA MET A 1 17.35 -4.68 4.81
C MET A 1 16.05 -3.98 4.42
N ILE A 2 16.04 -3.31 3.27
CA ILE A 2 14.87 -2.59 2.69
C ILE A 2 14.00 -3.54 1.82
N GLU A 3 14.23 -4.85 2.00
CA GLU A 3 13.81 -5.92 1.10
C GLU A 3 12.33 -6.35 1.21
N LYS A 4 11.44 -5.52 1.77
CA LYS A 4 10.00 -5.87 1.78
C LYS A 4 9.12 -5.07 0.84
N TRP A 5 9.61 -3.94 0.31
CA TRP A 5 8.70 -3.01 -0.37
C TRP A 5 9.26 -2.40 -1.66
N GLY A 6 10.58 -2.36 -1.85
CA GLY A 6 11.17 -1.44 -2.82
C GLY A 6 11.50 -2.00 -4.21
N LEU A 7 11.62 -3.31 -4.41
CA LEU A 7 12.49 -3.79 -5.49
C LEU A 7 11.86 -4.57 -6.64
N ASN A 8 10.54 -4.80 -6.70
CA ASN A 8 9.98 -5.49 -7.88
C ASN A 8 8.48 -5.29 -8.21
N THR A 9 7.74 -4.45 -7.49
CA THR A 9 6.28 -4.53 -7.57
C THR A 9 5.70 -3.41 -8.42
N ASP A 10 5.02 -3.79 -9.50
CA ASP A 10 4.05 -3.04 -10.29
C ASP A 10 2.86 -2.56 -9.42
N LEU A 11 3.09 -2.17 -8.17
CA LEU A 11 2.08 -1.84 -7.16
C LEU A 11 1.64 -0.39 -7.26
N PHE A 12 2.61 0.50 -7.49
CA PHE A 12 2.37 1.94 -7.45
C PHE A 12 1.41 2.37 -8.57
N GLY A 13 0.47 3.22 -8.21
CA GLY A 13 -0.63 3.62 -9.10
C GLY A 13 -1.77 2.62 -9.20
N LYS A 14 -1.67 1.43 -8.58
CA LYS A 14 -2.77 0.45 -8.54
C LYS A 14 -3.55 0.50 -7.24
N LYS A 15 -4.82 0.09 -7.34
CA LYS A 15 -5.70 -0.07 -6.18
C LYS A 15 -5.32 -1.36 -5.44
N VAL A 16 -5.12 -1.23 -4.14
CA VAL A 16 -4.68 -2.31 -3.25
C VAL A 16 -5.56 -2.35 -2.01
N ALA A 17 -5.58 -3.50 -1.37
CA ALA A 17 -6.10 -3.68 -0.02
C ALA A 17 -4.95 -4.02 0.91
N ILE A 18 -4.84 -3.30 2.02
CA ILE A 18 -3.90 -3.55 3.10
C ILE A 18 -4.67 -4.20 4.25
N THR A 19 -4.28 -5.41 4.62
CA THR A 19 -4.88 -6.15 5.74
C THR A 19 -3.95 -6.12 6.94
N ARG A 20 -4.46 -5.69 8.10
CA ARG A 20 -3.80 -5.67 9.41
C ARG A 20 -4.70 -6.31 10.45
N GLY A 21 -4.55 -7.61 10.67
CA GLY A 21 -5.46 -8.35 11.55
C GLY A 21 -6.89 -8.32 11.00
N PRO A 22 -7.88 -7.83 11.77
CA PRO A 22 -9.27 -7.71 11.30
C PRO A 22 -9.49 -6.49 10.39
N ASP A 23 -8.56 -5.52 10.37
CA ASP A 23 -8.72 -4.26 9.66
C ASP A 23 -8.27 -4.38 8.21
N ILE A 24 -9.10 -3.89 7.29
CA ILE A 24 -8.80 -3.83 5.85
C ILE A 24 -8.93 -2.38 5.39
N THR A 25 -7.81 -1.79 4.96
CA THR A 25 -7.79 -0.45 4.36
C THR A 25 -7.58 -0.57 2.86
N THR A 26 -8.40 0.11 2.07
CA THR A 26 -8.29 0.10 0.60
C THR A 26 -7.91 1.48 0.07
N GLY A 27 -7.13 1.50 -1.00
CA GLY A 27 -6.68 2.74 -1.63
C GLY A 27 -5.70 2.49 -2.76
N THR A 28 -5.14 3.57 -3.29
CA THR A 28 -4.09 3.52 -4.32
C THR A 28 -2.72 3.55 -3.66
N ALA A 29 -1.88 2.56 -3.95
CA ALA A 29 -0.50 2.57 -3.48
C ALA A 29 0.27 3.68 -4.21
N MET A 30 0.84 4.64 -3.48
CA MET A 30 1.47 5.81 -4.09
C MET A 30 2.99 5.70 -4.17
N ARG A 31 3.62 5.52 -3.01
CA ARG A 31 5.07 5.55 -2.86
C ARG A 31 5.47 4.90 -1.54
N LEU A 32 6.78 4.73 -1.33
CA LEU A 32 7.33 4.57 0.00
C LEU A 32 7.80 5.93 0.51
N ASP A 33 7.62 6.20 1.81
CA ASP A 33 8.23 7.36 2.45
C ASP A 33 9.73 7.12 2.74
N GLU A 34 10.41 8.13 3.29
CA GLU A 34 11.84 8.07 3.60
C GLU A 34 12.19 7.00 4.64
N SER A 35 11.20 6.51 5.40
CA SER A 35 11.34 5.42 6.37
C SER A 35 11.00 4.05 5.78
N GLY A 36 10.65 3.97 4.49
CA GLY A 36 10.26 2.74 3.82
C GLY A 36 8.83 2.29 4.12
N ARG A 37 7.95 3.19 4.59
CA ARG A 37 6.54 2.90 4.84
C ARG A 37 5.70 3.17 3.60
N LEU A 38 4.72 2.33 3.32
CA LEU A 38 3.82 2.47 2.18
C LEU A 38 2.86 3.64 2.40
N VAL A 39 2.88 4.62 1.51
CA VAL A 39 1.88 5.68 1.42
C VAL A 39 0.72 5.19 0.56
N LEU A 40 -0.45 5.08 1.15
CA LEU A 40 -1.71 4.71 0.51
C LEU A 40 -2.61 5.95 0.42
N ARG A 41 -3.08 6.29 -0.78
CA ARG A 41 -4.12 7.31 -0.96
C ARG A 41 -5.49 6.64 -0.98
N ARG A 42 -6.33 6.93 0.01
CA ARG A 42 -7.69 6.41 0.13
C ARG A 42 -8.62 7.09 -0.87
N ASP A 43 -9.80 6.49 -1.06
CA ASP A 43 -10.81 7.00 -2.00
C ASP A 43 -11.39 8.37 -1.57
N ASP A 44 -11.26 8.74 -0.30
CA ASP A 44 -11.62 10.06 0.26
C ASP A 44 -10.55 11.14 0.01
N GLY A 45 -9.43 10.77 -0.65
CA GLY A 45 -8.32 11.67 -0.93
C GLY A 45 -7.28 11.80 0.19
N HIS A 46 -7.52 11.19 1.36
CA HIS A 46 -6.55 11.19 2.45
C HIS A 46 -5.39 10.21 2.17
N GLU A 47 -4.17 10.64 2.49
CA GLU A 47 -2.98 9.78 2.48
C GLU A 47 -2.77 9.18 3.88
N GLU A 48 -2.48 7.89 3.92
CA GLU A 48 -2.21 7.14 5.14
C GLU A 48 -0.94 6.28 4.95
N THR A 49 -0.09 6.18 5.98
CA THR A 49 1.18 5.47 5.93
C THR A 49 1.14 4.14 6.66
N PHE A 50 1.67 3.09 6.05
CA PHE A 50 1.69 1.73 6.58
C PHE A 50 3.13 1.20 6.65
N ASP A 51 3.61 0.93 7.86
CA ASP A 51 4.89 0.28 8.16
C ASP A 51 4.87 -1.26 8.01
N SER A 52 3.67 -1.84 7.89
CA SER A 52 3.42 -3.28 7.99
C SER A 52 2.02 -3.64 7.47
N GLY A 53 1.78 -4.90 7.13
CA GLY A 53 0.48 -5.39 6.63
C GLY A 53 0.63 -6.26 5.40
N GLU A 54 -0.38 -7.08 5.13
CA GLU A 54 -0.46 -7.84 3.88
C GLU A 54 -1.07 -6.96 2.79
N VAL A 55 -0.45 -6.90 1.61
CA VAL A 55 -0.95 -6.12 0.48
C VAL A 55 -1.47 -7.04 -0.60
N THR A 56 -2.75 -6.88 -0.92
CA THR A 56 -3.42 -7.59 -2.01
C THR A 56 -3.70 -6.62 -3.15
N LEU A 57 -3.24 -6.95 -4.36
CA LEU A 57 -3.57 -6.21 -5.58
C LEU A 57 -5.06 -6.42 -5.91
N ARG A 58 -5.81 -5.33 -6.13
CA ARG A 58 -7.15 -5.45 -6.69
C ARG A 58 -7.08 -5.25 -8.19
N MET A 59 -7.01 -6.36 -8.92
CA MET A 59 -7.17 -6.35 -10.37
C MET A 59 -8.62 -5.97 -10.68
N SER A 60 -8.81 -4.89 -11.43
CA SER A 60 -10.11 -4.55 -12.01
C SER A 60 -10.31 -5.48 -13.20
N THR A 61 -11.24 -6.43 -13.11
CA THR A 61 -11.69 -7.26 -14.23
C THR A 61 -12.55 -6.45 -15.18
#